data_AF-A0A923TZB4-F1
#
_entry.id   AF-A0A923TZB4-F1
#
_cell.length_a   1.000
_cell.length_b   1.000
_cell.length_c   1.000
_cell.angle_alpha   90.00
_cell.angle_beta   90.00
_cell.angle_gamma   90.00
#
_symmetry.space_group_name_H-M   'P 1'
#
loop_
_entity.id
_entity.type
_entity.pdbx_description
1 polymer ?
#
loop_
_entity_poly.entity_id
_entity_poly.type
_entity_poly.pdbx_seq_one_letter_code
_entity_poly.pdbx_strand_id
1 'polypeptide(L)' 'EEAEYIQYGVSPRASINLNLAAKAMAYFNEREFVLPEDIKDVAKDVLNHRIILNYEAEADGVSSRQLVDNILKKVAINK' A
#
# COMPACT_ATOMS: atom_id res chain seq x y z
N GLU A 1 15.79 -6.78 -2.80
CA GLU A 1 14.84 -7.56 -1.99
C GLU A 1 13.40 -7.33 -2.43
N GLU A 2 12.62 -6.37 -1.92
CA GLU A 2 11.18 -6.32 -2.25
C GLU A 2 10.91 -6.03 -3.74
N ALA A 3 11.77 -5.26 -4.39
CA ALA A 3 11.68 -4.98 -5.82
C ALA A 3 11.96 -6.20 -6.71
N GLU A 4 12.72 -7.19 -6.23
CA GLU A 4 13.06 -8.39 -6.99
C GLU A 4 11.85 -9.31 -7.16
N TYR A 5 10.88 -9.24 -6.25
CA TYR A 5 9.63 -10.02 -6.30
C TYR A 5 8.51 -9.35 -7.09
N ILE A 6 8.69 -8.11 -7.56
CA ILE A 6 7.66 -7.34 -8.27
C ILE A 6 7.91 -7.40 -9.77
N GLN A 7 6.97 -7.98 -10.52
CA GLN A 7 6.96 -7.89 -11.98
C GLN A 7 6.42 -6.54 -12.46
N TYR A 8 5.32 -6.08 -11.87
CA TYR A 8 4.73 -4.77 -12.15
C TYR A 8 4.17 -4.11 -10.88
N GLY A 9 4.49 -2.83 -10.71
CA GLY A 9 3.97 -2.00 -9.63
C GLY A 9 2.53 -1.52 -9.86
N VAL A 10 2.06 -0.68 -8.95
CA VAL A 10 0.69 -0.15 -9.00
C VAL A 10 0.54 0.99 -10.01
N SER A 11 -0.65 1.12 -10.60
CA SER A 11 -0.97 2.22 -11.51
C SER A 11 -1.32 3.53 -10.76
N PRO A 12 -1.40 4.69 -11.45
CA PRO A 12 -1.85 5.95 -10.85
C PRO A 12 -3.23 5.88 -10.19
N ARG A 13 -4.06 4.88 -10.53
CA ARG A 13 -5.35 4.67 -9.83
C ARG A 13 -5.16 4.30 -8.36
N ALA A 14 -4.03 3.71 -7.99
CA ALA A 14 -3.76 3.38 -6.59
C ALA A 14 -3.60 4.64 -5.74
N SER A 15 -2.88 5.66 -6.21
CA SER A 15 -2.70 6.91 -5.45
C SER A 15 -4.01 7.68 -5.28
N ILE A 16 -4.86 7.70 -6.33
CA ILE A 16 -6.20 8.30 -6.26
C ILE A 16 -7.04 7.61 -5.17
N ASN A 17 -7.09 6.27 -5.18
CA ASN A 17 -7.88 5.52 -4.22
C ASN A 17 -7.30 5.59 -2.79
N LEU A 18 -5.98 5.62 -2.63
CA LEU A 18 -5.34 5.89 -1.34
C LEU A 18 -5.76 7.26 -0.79
N ASN A 19 -5.77 8.30 -1.63
CA ASN A 19 -6.18 9.64 -1.20
C ASN A 19 -7.64 9.68 -0.76
N LEU A 20 -8.55 9.09 -1.55
CA LEU A 20 -9.97 9.06 -1.25
C LEU A 20 -10.26 8.23 0.01
N ALA A 21 -9.66 7.05 0.13
CA ALA A 21 -9.86 6.17 1.27
C ALA A 21 -9.30 6.78 2.56
N ALA A 22 -8.10 7.40 2.53
CA ALA A 22 -7.53 8.05 3.70
C ALA A 22 -8.39 9.25 4.18
N LYS A 23 -8.96 10.03 3.26
CA LYS A 23 -9.93 11.09 3.61
C LYS A 23 -11.19 10.54 4.24
N ALA A 24 -11.73 9.45 3.70
CA ALA A 24 -12.89 8.78 4.28
C ALA A 24 -12.61 8.26 5.68
N MET A 25 -11.43 7.66 5.91
CA MET A 25 -10.98 7.21 7.23
C MET A 25 -10.84 8.37 8.22
N ALA A 26 -10.23 9.49 7.81
CA ALA A 26 -10.14 10.67 8.66
C ALA A 26 -11.55 11.18 9.05
N TYR A 27 -12.46 11.25 8.08
CA TYR A 27 -13.83 11.69 8.29
C TYR A 27 -14.61 10.77 9.24
N PHE A 28 -14.52 9.45 9.07
CA PHE A 28 -15.14 8.48 10.00
C PHE A 28 -14.56 8.53 11.41
N ASN A 29 -13.33 9.02 11.55
CA ASN A 29 -12.68 9.25 12.84
C ASN A 29 -12.87 10.70 13.34
N GLU A 30 -13.88 11.42 12.85
CA GLU A 30 -14.25 12.79 13.26
C GLU A 30 -13.10 13.82 13.12
N ARG A 31 -12.22 13.61 12.14
CA ARG A 31 -11.11 14.52 11.82
C ARG A 31 -11.29 15.17 10.45
N GLU A 32 -10.93 16.44 10.37
CA GLU A 32 -10.96 17.22 9.12
C GLU A 32 -9.66 17.10 8.31
N PHE A 33 -8.64 16.44 8.86
CA PHE A 33 -7.34 16.25 8.22
C PHE A 33 -6.87 14.79 8.29
N VAL A 34 -6.14 14.39 7.25
CA VAL A 34 -5.58 13.05 7.12
C VAL A 34 -4.31 12.95 7.95
N LEU A 35 -4.20 11.87 8.71
CA LEU A 35 -3.00 11.47 9.40
C LEU A 35 -2.29 10.33 8.63
N PRO A 36 -0.97 10.11 8.82
CA PRO A 36 -0.28 9.02 8.14
C PRO A 36 -0.84 7.63 8.45
N GLU A 37 -1.44 7.46 9.63
CA GLU A 37 -2.08 6.21 10.05
C GLU A 37 -3.28 5.87 9.14
N ASP A 38 -4.09 6.86 8.74
CA ASP A 38 -5.22 6.66 7.82
C ASP A 38 -4.80 6.06 6.48
N ILE A 39 -3.63 6.46 5.99
CA ILE A 39 -3.05 5.96 4.74
C ILE A 39 -2.57 4.52 4.94
N LYS A 40 -1.91 4.24 6.06
CA LYS A 40 -1.38 2.90 6.38
C LYS A 40 -2.51 1.89 6.55
N ASP A 41 -3.62 2.28 7.17
CA ASP A 41 -4.76 1.41 7.43
C ASP A 41 -5.41 0.89 6.14
N VAL A 42 -5.52 1.74 5.11
CA VAL A 42 -6.16 1.40 3.83
C VAL A 42 -5.18 0.88 2.78
N ALA A 43 -3.87 0.98 3.02
CA ALA A 43 -2.85 0.69 2.01
C ALA A 43 -2.89 -0.76 1.52
N LYS A 44 -3.06 -1.75 2.42
CA LYS A 44 -3.12 -3.15 1.98
C LYS A 44 -4.31 -3.39 1.07
N ASP A 45 -5.48 -2.89 1.44
CA ASP A 45 -6.71 -3.11 0.67
C ASP A 45 -6.65 -2.45 -0.71
N VAL A 46 -6.06 -1.25 -0.80
CA VAL A 46 -5.89 -0.55 -2.08
C VAL A 46 -4.81 -1.21 -2.95
N LEU A 47 -3.69 -1.67 -2.38
CA LEU A 47 -2.50 -2.07 -3.14
C LEU A 47 -2.40 -3.57 -3.44
N ASN A 48 -2.93 -4.47 -2.60
CA ASN A 48 -2.65 -5.92 -2.68
C ASN A 48 -3.01 -6.57 -4.02
N HIS A 49 -4.09 -6.12 -4.65
CA HIS A 49 -4.60 -6.65 -5.92
C HIS A 49 -4.06 -5.88 -7.14
N ARG A 50 -3.14 -4.93 -6.91
CA ARG A 50 -2.57 -4.04 -7.93
C ARG A 50 -1.09 -4.25 -8.15
N ILE A 51 -0.44 -5.08 -7.33
CA ILE A 51 0.95 -5.48 -7.48
C ILE A 51 0.95 -6.84 -8.16
N ILE A 52 1.66 -6.95 -9.28
CA ILE A 52 1.87 -8.22 -9.97
C ILE A 52 3.22 -8.78 -9.52
N LEU A 53 3.18 -9.96 -8.91
CA LEU A 53 4.35 -10.68 -8.46
C LEU A 53 4.98 -11.47 -9.62
N ASN A 54 6.27 -11.73 -9.55
CA ASN A 54 6.93 -12.63 -10.49
C ASN A 54 6.87 -14.10 -10.02
N TYR A 55 7.35 -15.00 -10.87
CA TYR A 55 7.34 -16.44 -10.59
C TYR A 55 8.19 -16.83 -9.37
N GLU A 56 9.30 -16.14 -9.14
CA GLU A 56 10.17 -16.38 -7.97
C GLU A 56 9.44 -16.06 -6.67
N ALA A 57 8.70 -14.95 -6.62
CA ALA A 57 7.88 -14.59 -5.47
C ALA A 57 6.80 -15.63 -5.17
N GLU A 58 6.17 -16.20 -6.21
CA GLU A 58 5.20 -17.28 -6.05
C GLU A 58 5.86 -18.55 -5.50
N ALA A 59 7.04 -18.91 -6.02
CA ALA A 59 7.81 -20.06 -5.56
C ALA A 59 8.25 -19.94 -4.09
N ASP A 60 8.63 -18.74 -3.67
CA ASP A 60 9.04 -18.41 -2.30
C ASP A 60 7.85 -18.19 -1.35
N GLY A 61 6.62 -18.27 -1.83
CA GLY A 61 5.40 -18.09 -1.03
C GLY A 61 5.18 -16.65 -0.56
N VAL A 62 5.75 -15.67 -1.25
CA VAL A 62 5.62 -14.25 -0.93
C VAL A 62 4.27 -13.75 -1.39
N SER A 63 3.56 -13.04 -0.50
CA SER A 63 2.28 -12.42 -0.82
C SER A 63 2.40 -10.91 -1.03
N SER A 64 1.53 -10.36 -1.88
CA SER A 64 1.45 -8.90 -2.09
C SER A 64 1.14 -8.14 -0.79
N ARG A 65 0.37 -8.73 0.13
CA ARG A 65 0.10 -8.16 1.46
C ARG A 65 1.37 -8.00 2.30
N GLN A 66 2.22 -9.04 2.37
CA GLN A 66 3.51 -8.97 3.07
C GLN A 66 4.43 -7.92 2.43
N LEU A 67 4.42 -7.83 1.10
CA LEU A 67 5.24 -6.87 0.38
C LEU A 67 4.81 -5.43 0.67
N VAL A 68 3.50 -5.15 0.69
CA VAL A 68 2.96 -3.84 1.10
C VAL A 68 3.36 -3.51 2.54
N ASP A 69 3.26 -4.46 3.48
CA ASP A 69 3.70 -4.27 4.86
C ASP A 69 5.18 -3.87 4.97
N ASN A 70 6.04 -4.51 4.17
CA ASN A 70 7.47 -4.21 4.16
C ASN A 70 7.74 -2.81 3.57
N ILE A 71 7.06 -2.44 2.48
CA ILE A 71 7.15 -1.10 1.89
C ILE A 71 6.75 -0.03 2.91
N LEU A 72 5.62 -0.21 3.61
CA LEU A 72 5.12 0.75 4.60
C LEU A 72 6.09 0.97 5.78
N LYS A 73 6.88 -0.06 6.14
CA LYS A 73 7.92 0.05 7.17
C LYS A 73 9.18 0.76 6.68
N LYS A 74 9.46 0.69 5.38
CA LYS A 74 10.70 1.16 4.76
C LYS A 74 10.61 2.61 4.26
N VAL A 75 9.44 3.03 3.79
CA VAL A 75 9.23 4.39 3.27
C VAL A 75 9.00 5.35 4.44
N ALA A 76 9.96 6.25 4.67
CA ALA A 76 9.86 7.29 5.69
C ALA A 76 8.88 8.40 5.28
N ILE A 77 8.26 9.00 6.28
CA ILE A 77 7.46 10.22 6.11
C ILE A 77 8.39 11.40 6.35
N ASN A 78 8.59 12.23 5.33
CA ASN A 78 9.36 13.46 5.47
C ASN A 78 8.57 14.47 6.30
N LYS A 79 9.29 15.22 7.15
CA LYS A 79 8.75 16.33 7.94
C LYS A 79 8.60 17.59 7.08
#